data_AF-A0AAV0YBZ7-F1
#
_entry.id   AF-A0AAV0YBZ7-F1
#
_cell.length_a   1.000
_cell.length_b   1.000
_cell.length_c   1.000
_cell.angle_alpha   90.00
_cell.angle_beta   90.00
_cell.angle_gamma   90.00
#
_symmetry.space_group_name_H-M   'P 1'
#
loop_
_entity.id
_entity.type
_entity.pdbx_description
1 polymer ?
#
loop_
_entity_poly.entity_id
_entity_poly.type
_entity_poly.pdbx_seq_one_letter_code
_entity_poly.pdbx_strand_id
1 'polypeptide(L)'
;MDNYMYELNSNLSIVSSPAENNHNSIEFGATVIPIYLNINDQNNPDYNPKCTAMILDFGSIPQDVCEINFKNYYTHIISVLVMKISNNDSKRLKKWYIAIRQKKLMDNAHTEFESQDYVSIKSSESEIDWSDLYKIKLILRQPSPNWSNFGIDDVKVVRKVQSGNV
;
A
#
# COMPACT_ATOMS: atom_id res chain seq x y z
N MET A 1 -40.10 1.66 -41.14
CA MET A 1 -39.91 0.59 -40.12
C MET A 1 -38.70 -0.17 -40.58
N ASP A 2 -37.54 0.39 -40.26
CA ASP A 2 -36.26 0.12 -40.91
C ASP A 2 -35.37 -0.59 -39.89
N ASN A 3 -35.27 -1.92 -40.01
CA ASN A 3 -34.32 -2.71 -39.23
C ASN A 3 -33.12 -3.03 -40.11
N TYR A 4 -32.17 -2.09 -40.16
CA TYR A 4 -30.83 -2.35 -40.66
C TYR A 4 -30.02 -3.03 -39.55
N MET A 5 -29.81 -4.34 -39.71
CA MET A 5 -28.79 -5.09 -39.00
C MET A 5 -27.43 -4.70 -39.58
N TYR A 6 -26.66 -3.91 -38.85
CA TYR A 6 -25.23 -3.71 -39.14
C TYR A 6 -24.42 -4.72 -38.33
N GLU A 7 -23.96 -5.77 -39.01
CA GLU A 7 -22.77 -6.50 -38.61
C GLU A 7 -21.54 -5.60 -38.82
N LEU A 8 -20.80 -5.35 -37.76
CA LEU A 8 -19.43 -4.82 -37.84
C LEU A 8 -18.55 -5.69 -36.95
N ASN A 9 -17.86 -6.62 -37.61
CA ASN A 9 -16.64 -7.23 -37.12
C ASN A 9 -15.59 -6.14 -36.93
N SER A 10 -15.10 -5.96 -35.71
CA SER A 10 -13.74 -5.50 -35.50
C SER A 10 -13.18 -6.22 -34.29
N ASN A 11 -12.32 -7.19 -34.60
CA ASN A 11 -11.35 -7.77 -33.69
C ASN A 11 -10.61 -6.64 -32.96
N LEU A 12 -11.04 -6.33 -31.74
CA LEU A 12 -10.21 -5.66 -30.76
C LEU A 12 -9.80 -6.72 -29.75
N SER A 13 -8.90 -7.60 -30.20
CA SER A 13 -8.00 -8.30 -29.28
C SER A 13 -7.28 -7.20 -28.51
N ILE A 14 -7.66 -7.00 -27.25
CA ILE A 14 -6.81 -6.29 -26.30
C ILE A 14 -5.61 -7.20 -26.13
N VAL A 15 -4.62 -7.00 -27.00
CA VAL A 15 -3.27 -7.50 -26.82
C VAL A 15 -2.80 -6.82 -25.55
N SER A 16 -2.92 -7.54 -24.44
CA SER A 16 -2.16 -7.27 -23.23
C SER A 16 -0.70 -7.23 -23.64
N SER A 17 -0.17 -6.03 -23.83
CA SER A 17 1.26 -5.83 -24.08
C SER A 17 1.99 -6.36 -22.84
N PRO A 18 2.78 -7.44 -22.93
CA PRO A 18 3.64 -7.83 -21.83
C PRO A 18 4.85 -6.90 -21.94
N ALA A 19 4.78 -5.76 -21.27
CA ALA A 19 6.01 -5.10 -20.87
C ALA A 19 6.67 -6.01 -19.84
N GLU A 20 7.42 -7.00 -20.32
CA GLU A 20 8.37 -7.81 -19.59
C GLU A 20 9.40 -6.89 -18.95
N ASN A 21 9.06 -6.31 -17.80
CA ASN A 21 10.05 -5.88 -16.85
C ASN A 21 10.40 -7.12 -16.03
N ASN A 22 11.47 -7.80 -16.44
CA ASN A 22 12.16 -8.87 -15.72
C ASN A 22 12.70 -8.34 -14.37
N HIS A 23 11.80 -8.07 -13.44
CA HIS A 23 12.14 -7.93 -12.03
C HIS A 23 11.82 -9.25 -11.38
N ASN A 24 12.86 -10.06 -11.20
CA ASN A 24 12.84 -11.17 -10.27
C ASN A 24 12.32 -10.60 -8.93
N SER A 25 11.10 -10.93 -8.58
CA SER A 25 10.42 -10.40 -7.42
C SER A 25 9.61 -11.55 -6.82
N ILE A 26 9.65 -11.70 -5.50
CA ILE A 26 9.05 -12.86 -4.82
C ILE A 26 8.17 -12.33 -3.70
N GLU A 27 6.89 -12.69 -3.75
CA GLU A 27 5.94 -12.44 -2.67
C GLU A 27 6.39 -13.19 -1.41
N PHE A 28 6.34 -12.53 -0.25
CA PHE A 28 6.67 -13.16 1.02
C PHE A 28 5.67 -12.76 2.10
N GLY A 29 5.49 -13.64 3.09
CA GLY A 29 4.54 -13.43 4.17
C GLY A 29 5.01 -12.36 5.15
N ALA A 30 4.10 -11.48 5.53
CA ALA A 30 4.26 -10.53 6.64
C ALA A 30 3.13 -10.77 7.65
N THR A 31 3.45 -10.70 8.95
CA THR A 31 2.39 -10.71 9.96
C THR A 31 1.73 -9.34 9.97
N VAL A 32 0.43 -9.30 9.71
CA VAL A 32 -0.37 -8.07 9.69
C VAL A 32 -0.94 -7.82 11.08
N ILE A 33 -0.54 -6.73 11.71
CA ILE A 33 -1.00 -6.31 13.05
C ILE A 33 -1.81 -5.01 12.90
N PRO A 34 -3.16 -5.06 13.04
CA PRO A 34 -3.98 -3.85 13.02
C PRO A 34 -3.75 -3.02 14.29
N ILE A 35 -3.65 -1.70 14.13
CA ILE A 35 -3.53 -0.72 15.22
C ILE A 35 -4.53 0.41 14.98
N TYR A 36 -5.58 0.44 15.78
CA TYR A 36 -6.53 1.54 15.76
C TYR A 36 -5.91 2.76 16.43
N LEU A 37 -5.65 3.81 15.65
CA LEU A 37 -5.14 5.08 16.16
C LEU A 37 -6.33 5.96 16.55
N ASN A 38 -6.67 6.01 17.83
CA ASN A 38 -7.62 7.00 18.32
C ASN A 38 -6.91 8.37 18.39
N ILE A 39 -7.10 9.19 17.36
CA ILE A 39 -6.64 10.57 17.32
C ILE A 39 -7.88 11.46 17.52
N ASN A 40 -8.21 11.74 18.79
CA ASN A 40 -9.25 12.64 19.29
C ASN A 40 -10.72 12.16 19.24
N ASP A 41 -11.25 11.66 20.37
CA ASP A 41 -12.11 12.43 21.30
C ASP A 41 -12.67 11.43 22.35
N GLN A 42 -12.17 11.48 23.59
CA GLN A 42 -12.66 10.62 24.66
C GLN A 42 -14.12 10.91 25.06
N ASN A 43 -14.73 11.96 24.51
CA ASN A 43 -16.08 12.41 24.86
C ASN A 43 -17.16 12.03 23.84
N ASN A 44 -16.81 11.40 22.70
CA ASN A 44 -17.78 11.05 21.66
C ASN A 44 -17.71 9.56 21.28
N PRO A 45 -18.62 8.71 21.79
CA PRO A 45 -18.63 7.28 21.50
C PRO A 45 -18.97 6.94 20.03
N ASP A 46 -19.51 7.90 19.26
CA ASP A 46 -19.81 7.75 17.83
C ASP A 46 -18.66 8.23 16.92
N TYR A 47 -17.50 8.57 17.50
CA TYR A 47 -16.36 9.06 16.73
C TYR A 47 -15.68 7.93 15.95
N ASN A 48 -15.91 7.93 14.63
CA ASN A 48 -15.17 7.10 13.69
C ASN A 48 -13.73 7.61 13.56
N PRO A 49 -12.70 6.81 13.90
CA PRO A 49 -11.33 7.22 13.72
C PRO A 49 -11.06 7.38 12.23
N LYS A 50 -11.02 8.62 11.75
CA LYS A 50 -10.64 9.04 10.38
C LYS A 50 -9.19 8.64 10.00
N CYS A 51 -8.54 7.86 10.85
CA CYS A 51 -7.16 7.41 10.78
C CYS A 51 -7.04 6.03 11.42
N THR A 52 -6.55 5.03 10.68
CA THR A 52 -6.19 3.71 11.23
C THR A 52 -4.75 3.38 10.84
N ALA A 53 -4.08 2.50 11.58
CA ALA A 53 -2.74 2.04 11.23
C ALA A 53 -2.67 0.52 11.16
N MET A 54 -1.76 0.03 10.33
CA MET A 54 -1.46 -1.38 10.17
C MET A 54 0.05 -1.54 10.19
N ILE A 55 0.56 -2.56 10.90
CA ILE A 55 1.97 -2.92 10.88
C ILE A 55 2.13 -4.24 10.13
N LEU A 56 2.99 -4.23 9.12
CA LEU A 56 3.55 -5.42 8.48
C LEU A 56 4.84 -5.76 9.22
N ASP A 57 4.83 -6.87 9.96
CA ASP A 57 5.97 -7.34 10.75
C ASP A 57 6.68 -8.48 10.03
N PHE A 58 7.96 -8.31 9.75
CA PHE A 58 8.81 -9.29 9.09
C PHE A 58 9.60 -10.15 10.09
N GLY A 59 9.36 -9.97 11.39
CA GLY A 59 9.97 -10.75 12.46
C GLY A 59 11.42 -10.35 12.75
N SER A 60 12.25 -11.34 13.04
CA SER A 60 13.63 -11.13 13.50
C SER A 60 14.63 -10.90 12.38
N ILE A 61 14.32 -11.30 11.15
CA ILE A 61 15.22 -11.22 10.00
C ILE A 61 14.75 -10.05 9.12
N PRO A 62 15.60 -9.02 8.91
CA PRO A 62 15.21 -7.90 8.09
C PRO A 62 15.05 -8.31 6.61
N GLN A 63 14.20 -7.59 5.89
CA GLN A 63 13.83 -7.88 4.51
C GLN A 63 14.10 -6.68 3.60
N ASP A 64 14.50 -6.97 2.36
CA ASP A 64 14.62 -5.99 1.28
C ASP A 64 13.32 -5.94 0.48
N VAL A 65 12.54 -4.88 0.67
CA VAL A 65 11.21 -4.74 0.06
C VAL A 65 11.31 -3.92 -1.23
N CYS A 66 10.64 -4.39 -2.27
CA CYS A 66 10.53 -3.71 -3.56
C CYS A 66 9.17 -3.02 -3.73
N GLU A 67 8.09 -3.68 -3.32
CA GLU A 67 6.74 -3.14 -3.48
C GLU A 67 5.77 -3.73 -2.44
N ILE A 68 4.71 -2.97 -2.19
CA ILE A 68 3.54 -3.39 -1.40
C ILE A 68 2.33 -3.27 -2.33
N ASN A 69 1.62 -4.38 -2.53
CA ASN A 69 0.40 -4.42 -3.32
C ASN A 69 -0.79 -4.65 -2.39
N PHE A 70 -1.90 -3.99 -2.64
CA PHE A 70 -3.12 -4.17 -1.85
C PHE A 70 -4.34 -3.71 -2.65
N LYS A 71 -5.52 -4.14 -2.25
CA LYS A 71 -6.79 -3.59 -2.70
C LYS A 71 -7.19 -2.43 -1.79
N ASN A 72 -7.47 -1.26 -2.36
CA ASN A 72 -8.01 -0.16 -1.58
C ASN A 72 -9.39 -0.53 -1.04
N TYR A 73 -9.72 -0.07 0.16
CA TYR A 73 -11.07 -0.15 0.70
C TYR A 73 -11.42 1.21 1.30
N TYR A 74 -11.83 2.16 0.45
CA TYR A 74 -12.21 3.52 0.85
C TYR A 74 -11.13 4.30 1.62
N THR A 75 -9.84 3.96 1.50
CA THR A 75 -8.76 4.79 2.05
C THR A 75 -8.47 5.92 1.07
N HIS A 76 -8.47 7.17 1.54
CA HIS A 76 -8.17 8.34 0.70
C HIS A 76 -6.67 8.63 0.62
N ILE A 77 -5.97 8.57 1.75
CA ILE A 77 -4.54 8.87 1.85
C ILE A 77 -3.85 7.78 2.67
N ILE A 78 -2.66 7.37 2.23
CA ILE A 78 -1.77 6.47 2.98
C ILE A 78 -0.42 7.13 3.25
N SER A 79 0.06 7.01 4.49
CA SER A 79 1.46 7.30 4.86
C SER A 79 2.19 5.99 5.12
N VAL A 80 3.47 5.91 4.73
CA VAL A 80 4.30 4.73 4.95
C VAL A 80 5.49 5.09 5.82
N LEU A 81 5.65 4.35 6.92
CA LEU A 81 6.82 4.42 7.77
C LEU A 81 7.52 3.06 7.75
N VAL A 82 8.84 3.06 7.81
CA VAL A 82 9.66 1.84 7.81
C VAL A 82 10.51 1.78 9.07
N MET A 83 10.67 0.59 9.64
CA MET A 83 11.54 0.36 10.78
C MET A 83 12.82 -0.33 10.31
N LYS A 84 13.97 0.30 10.52
CA LYS A 84 15.30 -0.27 10.27
C LYS A 84 16.30 0.13 11.34
N ILE A 85 17.47 -0.50 11.34
CA ILE A 85 18.56 -0.10 12.23
C ILE A 85 19.09 1.26 11.81
N SER A 86 19.30 2.15 12.78
CA SER A 86 19.90 3.45 12.54
C SER A 86 21.38 3.34 12.22
N ASN A 87 21.81 3.76 11.03
CA ASN A 87 23.22 3.75 10.63
C ASN A 87 24.11 4.65 11.51
N ASN A 88 23.54 5.72 12.06
CA ASN A 88 24.26 6.70 12.88
C ASN A 88 24.27 6.37 14.38
N ASP A 89 23.75 5.21 14.78
CA ASP A 89 23.61 4.83 16.19
C ASP A 89 24.52 3.66 16.53
N SER A 90 25.52 3.90 17.38
CA SER A 90 26.47 2.88 17.83
C SER A 90 25.79 1.71 18.56
N LYS A 91 24.58 1.92 19.09
CA LYS A 91 23.79 0.90 19.79
C LYS A 91 22.93 0.05 18.85
N ARG A 92 23.00 0.27 17.53
CA ARG A 92 22.22 -0.45 16.50
C ARG A 92 20.71 -0.49 16.80
N LEU A 93 20.17 0.60 17.34
CA LEU A 93 18.75 0.69 17.69
C LEU A 93 17.87 0.72 16.44
N LYS A 94 16.75 -0.02 16.50
CA LYS A 94 15.70 0.01 15.50
C LYS A 94 14.90 1.31 15.65
N LYS A 95 14.78 2.09 14.58
CA LYS A 95 14.04 3.37 14.56
C LYS A 95 13.05 3.39 13.42
N TRP A 96 11.96 4.14 13.61
CA TRP A 96 10.97 4.42 12.56
C TRP A 96 11.44 5.61 11.72
N TYR A 97 11.30 5.49 10.40
CA TYR A 97 11.57 6.53 9.42
C TYR A 97 10.33 6.73 8.55
N ILE A 98 10.02 7.97 8.20
CA ILE A 98 8.95 8.26 7.25
C ILE A 98 9.49 7.97 5.85
N ALA A 99 8.96 6.93 5.22
CA ALA A 99 9.31 6.54 3.86
C ALA A 99 8.47 7.32 2.84
N ILE A 100 7.17 7.39 3.06
CA ILE A 100 6.23 8.15 2.22
C ILE A 100 5.32 8.95 3.15
N ARG A 101 5.34 10.28 3.00
CA ARG A 101 4.54 11.16 3.86
C ARG A 101 3.06 10.99 3.62
N GLN A 102 2.62 11.14 2.37
CA GLN A 102 1.21 11.06 1.98
C GLN A 102 1.14 10.66 0.49
N LYS A 103 0.61 9.49 0.20
CA LYS A 103 0.21 9.07 -1.14
C LYS A 103 -1.32 9.07 -1.21
N LYS A 104 -1.87 9.75 -2.22
CA LYS A 104 -3.31 9.80 -2.49
C LYS A 104 -3.72 8.50 -3.19
N LEU A 105 -4.80 7.88 -2.72
CA LEU A 105 -5.38 6.66 -3.27
C LEU A 105 -6.74 6.88 -3.92
N MET A 106 -7.44 7.95 -3.56
CA MET A 106 -8.72 8.34 -4.16
C MET A 106 -8.65 9.82 -4.51
N ASP A 107 -9.12 10.21 -5.68
CA ASP A 107 -9.05 11.59 -6.11
C ASP A 107 -10.00 12.50 -5.33
N ASN A 108 -11.17 11.97 -4.97
CA ASN A 108 -12.14 12.64 -4.11
C ASN A 108 -12.50 11.70 -2.95
N ALA A 109 -12.25 12.15 -1.72
CA ALA A 109 -12.52 11.39 -0.51
C ALA A 109 -14.01 11.05 -0.31
N HIS A 110 -14.92 11.78 -0.94
CA HIS A 110 -16.37 11.63 -0.74
C HIS A 110 -17.06 10.75 -1.79
N THR A 111 -16.32 10.21 -2.76
CA THR A 111 -16.86 9.38 -3.84
C THR A 111 -16.34 7.95 -3.76
N GLU A 112 -17.03 7.00 -4.40
CA GLU A 112 -16.59 5.60 -4.47
C GLU A 112 -15.51 5.34 -5.52
N PHE A 113 -15.23 6.30 -6.39
CA PHE A 113 -14.21 6.17 -7.43
C PHE A 113 -12.83 5.88 -6.79
N GLU A 114 -12.10 4.90 -7.33
CA GLU A 114 -10.79 4.39 -6.85
C GLU A 114 -10.80 3.77 -5.44
N SER A 115 -11.96 3.70 -4.78
CA SER A 115 -12.08 3.16 -3.42
C SER A 115 -11.84 1.65 -3.34
N GLN A 116 -11.85 0.94 -4.47
CA GLN A 116 -11.74 -0.52 -4.60
C GLN A 116 -10.62 -0.97 -5.55
N ASP A 117 -9.79 -0.04 -6.01
CA ASP A 117 -8.73 -0.31 -6.99
C ASP A 117 -7.57 -1.07 -6.36
N TYR A 118 -6.88 -1.88 -7.15
CA TYR A 118 -5.60 -2.45 -6.76
C TYR A 118 -4.50 -1.40 -6.89
N VAL A 119 -3.79 -1.17 -5.78
CA VAL A 119 -2.72 -0.18 -5.67
C VAL A 119 -1.40 -0.90 -5.43
N SER A 120 -0.35 -0.41 -6.10
CA SER A 120 1.03 -0.77 -5.84
C SER A 120 1.80 0.44 -5.32
N ILE A 121 2.47 0.28 -4.18
CA ILE A 121 3.43 1.25 -3.64
C ILE A 121 4.82 0.70 -3.84
N LYS A 122 5.60 1.33 -4.72
CA LYS A 122 6.96 0.90 -5.05
C LYS A 122 7.98 1.57 -4.12
N SER A 123 9.07 0.87 -3.83
CA SER A 123 10.18 1.40 -3.04
C SER A 123 10.79 2.66 -3.66
N SER A 124 10.67 2.83 -4.98
CA SER A 124 11.13 4.03 -5.71
C SER A 124 10.32 5.29 -5.39
N GLU A 125 9.14 5.17 -4.79
CA GLU A 125 8.33 6.31 -4.34
C GLU A 125 8.78 6.86 -2.96
N SER A 126 9.70 6.16 -2.30
CA SER A 126 10.11 6.45 -0.93
C SER A 126 11.26 7.45 -0.83
N GLU A 127 11.22 8.32 0.17
CA GLU A 127 12.33 9.19 0.58
C GLU A 127 13.50 8.40 1.20
N ILE A 128 13.25 7.17 1.66
CA ILE A 128 14.20 6.30 2.35
C ILE A 128 14.30 4.95 1.64
N ASP A 129 15.50 4.37 1.52
CA ASP A 129 15.68 3.04 0.94
C ASP A 129 15.03 1.93 1.79
N TRP A 130 14.35 1.01 1.10
CA TRP A 130 13.59 -0.12 1.65
C TRP A 130 14.41 -1.40 1.80
N SER A 131 15.71 -1.29 2.05
CA SER A 131 16.56 -2.43 2.40
C SER A 131 16.68 -2.56 3.92
N ASP A 132 16.92 -3.78 4.40
CA ASP A 132 17.06 -4.13 5.82
C ASP A 132 15.87 -3.71 6.72
N LEU A 133 14.64 -3.88 6.24
CA LEU A 133 13.44 -3.49 6.98
C LEU A 133 13.00 -4.58 7.95
N TYR A 134 12.67 -4.21 9.17
CA TYR A 134 12.05 -5.13 10.15
C TYR A 134 10.53 -5.03 10.13
N LYS A 135 10.00 -3.81 9.93
CA LYS A 135 8.55 -3.55 9.91
C LYS A 135 8.23 -2.44 8.92
N ILE A 136 7.02 -2.47 8.38
CA ILE A 136 6.40 -1.34 7.69
C ILE A 136 5.13 -0.98 8.44
N LYS A 137 4.90 0.32 8.66
CA LYS A 137 3.67 0.85 9.22
C LYS A 137 2.95 1.66 8.15
N LEU A 138 1.73 1.25 7.84
CA LEU A 138 0.81 1.93 6.95
C LEU A 138 -0.15 2.73 7.82
N ILE A 139 -0.24 4.04 7.60
CA ILE A 139 -1.22 4.91 8.25
C ILE A 139 -2.25 5.31 7.21
N LEU A 140 -3.46 4.80 7.36
CA LEU A 140 -4.58 4.98 6.45
C LEU A 140 -5.45 6.11 6.96
N ARG A 141 -5.88 7.02 6.06
CA ARG A 141 -6.71 8.17 6.42
C ARG A 141 -7.90 8.28 5.49
N GLN A 142 -9.05 8.56 6.07
CA GLN A 142 -10.29 8.84 5.34
C GLN A 142 -11.01 10.02 6.00
N PRO A 143 -10.89 11.23 5.42
CA PRO A 143 -11.48 12.43 6.03
C PRO A 143 -13.01 12.51 5.88
N SER A 144 -13.59 11.82 4.89
CA SER A 144 -15.02 11.83 4.60
C SER A 144 -15.83 11.18 5.71
N PRO A 145 -16.93 11.83 6.16
CA PRO A 145 -17.83 11.24 7.16
C PRO A 145 -18.69 10.10 6.58
N ASN A 146 -18.80 9.99 5.26
CA ASN A 146 -19.65 8.99 4.60
C ASN A 146 -19.11 7.56 4.77
N TRP A 147 -17.81 7.42 5.05
CA TRP A 147 -17.13 6.14 5.12
C TRP A 147 -16.84 5.77 6.58
N SER A 148 -17.81 5.10 7.20
CA SER A 148 -17.70 4.57 8.57
C SER A 148 -16.64 3.48 8.69
N ASN A 149 -16.44 2.70 7.62
CA ASN A 149 -15.44 1.65 7.52
C ASN A 149 -14.53 1.95 6.32
N PHE A 150 -13.22 1.96 6.55
CA PHE A 150 -12.21 2.08 5.52
C PHE A 150 -10.95 1.32 5.92
N GLY A 151 -10.11 1.02 4.94
CA GLY A 151 -8.91 0.22 5.13
C GLY A 151 -8.27 -0.16 3.80
N ILE A 152 -7.58 -1.28 3.82
CA ILE A 152 -7.00 -1.95 2.66
C ILE A 152 -7.15 -3.46 2.88
N ASP A 153 -7.33 -4.20 1.78
CA ASP A 153 -7.45 -5.65 1.76
C ASP A 153 -6.37 -6.27 0.86
N ASP A 154 -6.26 -7.60 0.84
CA ASP A 154 -5.36 -8.36 -0.03
C ASP A 154 -3.90 -7.85 -0.01
N VAL A 155 -3.40 -7.50 1.16
CA VAL A 155 -2.05 -6.93 1.31
C VAL A 155 -0.99 -7.99 1.01
N LYS A 156 -0.10 -7.66 0.07
CA LYS A 156 1.03 -8.48 -0.38
C LYS A 156 2.31 -7.65 -0.36
N VAL A 157 3.41 -8.26 0.06
CA VAL A 157 4.72 -7.64 0.10
C VAL A 157 5.67 -8.43 -0.78
N VAL A 158 6.41 -7.72 -1.64
CA VAL A 158 7.31 -8.33 -2.61
C VAL A 158 8.74 -7.92 -2.31
N ARG A 159 9.64 -8.90 -2.25
CA ARG A 159 11.07 -8.68 -1.99
C ARG A 159 11.85 -8.34 -3.25
N LYS A 160 12.94 -7.58 -3.12
CA LYS A 160 13.95 -7.44 -4.17
C LYS A 160 14.66 -8.80 -4.33
N VAL A 161 14.68 -9.41 -5.52
CA VAL A 161 15.57 -10.54 -5.75
C VAL A 161 16.95 -9.99 -6.10
N GLN A 162 17.94 -10.36 -5.30
CA GLN A 162 19.34 -10.12 -5.65
C GLN A 162 19.65 -10.96 -6.88
N SER A 163 19.96 -10.32 -8.00
CA SER A 163 20.58 -11.00 -9.13
C SER A 163 21.89 -11.58 -8.63
N GLY A 164 21.91 -12.89 -8.37
CA GLY A 164 23.14 -13.59 -8.01
C GLY A 164 24.14 -13.42 -9.15
N ASN A 165 25.35 -12.97 -8.82
CA ASN A 165 26.48 -13.06 -9.74
C ASN A 165 26.71 -14.55 -10.00
N VAL A 166 26.42 -14.98 -11.23
CA VAL A 166 26.93 -16.24 -11.80
C VAL A 166 28.42 -16.07 -12.10
#